data_AF-A0A7K2X6A8-F1
#
_entry.id   AF-A0A7K2X6A8-F1
#
_cell.length_a   1.000
_cell.length_b   1.000
_cell.length_c   1.000
_cell.angle_alpha   90.00
_cell.angle_beta   90.00
_cell.angle_gamma   90.00
#
_symmetry.space_group_name_H-M   'P 1'
#
loop_
_entity.id
_entity.type
_entity.pdbx_description
1 polymer ?
#
loop_
_entity_poly.entity_id
_entity_poly.type
_entity_poly.pdbx_seq_one_letter_code
_entity_poly.pdbx_strand_id
1 'polypeptide(L)'
;MRGTHHILIRRTSLIRRILTAFVALLALQAGSLVAPAYACGCGAMVPDGARRIGVDREESAVRWDGRTETIVMRFSVHGDAERAAWIMPVPSRADVSLGDPELFDEIDRLTAPERRDRFHFWPRGDDW
;
A
#
# COMPACT_ATOMS: atom_id res chain seq x y z
N MET A 1 -38.91 44.67 24.64
CA MET A 1 -38.55 43.24 24.85
C MET A 1 -38.25 42.48 23.53
N ARG A 2 -37.55 43.08 22.54
CA ARG A 2 -37.29 42.46 21.21
C ARG A 2 -35.86 41.93 21.00
N GLY A 3 -34.93 42.18 21.93
CA GLY A 3 -33.49 41.89 21.76
C GLY A 3 -33.04 40.47 22.16
N THR A 4 -33.82 39.74 22.96
CA THR A 4 -33.41 38.44 23.53
C THR A 4 -33.59 37.28 22.55
N HIS A 5 -34.57 37.33 21.64
CA HIS A 5 -34.84 36.25 20.69
C HIS A 5 -33.75 36.13 19.60
N HIS A 6 -33.18 37.24 19.12
CA HIS A 6 -32.14 37.22 18.08
C HIS A 6 -30.80 36.64 18.56
N ILE A 7 -30.47 36.81 19.84
CA ILE A 7 -29.23 36.31 20.46
C ILE A 7 -29.30 34.78 20.66
N LEU A 8 -30.47 34.28 21.07
CA LEU A 8 -30.69 32.85 21.30
C LEU A 8 -30.63 32.05 20.00
N ILE A 9 -31.17 32.58 18.91
CA ILE A 9 -31.17 31.98 17.56
C ILE A 9 -29.75 31.96 16.94
N ARG A 10 -28.95 33.02 17.16
CA ARG A 10 -27.54 33.05 16.72
C ARG A 10 -26.66 32.06 17.49
N ARG A 11 -26.88 31.89 18.79
CA ARG A 11 -26.12 30.92 19.62
C ARG A 11 -26.41 29.46 19.25
N THR A 12 -27.67 29.14 18.98
CA THR A 12 -28.07 27.78 18.56
C THR A 12 -27.54 27.40 17.18
N SER A 13 -27.46 28.35 16.23
CA SER A 13 -26.87 28.07 14.92
C SER A 13 -25.35 27.86 14.99
N LEU A 14 -24.65 28.53 15.91
CA LEU A 14 -23.21 28.39 16.12
C LEU A 14 -22.87 27.03 16.77
N ILE A 15 -23.61 26.65 17.82
CA ILE A 15 -23.47 25.33 18.46
C ILE A 15 -23.75 24.22 17.47
N ARG A 16 -24.79 24.35 16.64
CA ARG A 16 -25.10 23.36 15.60
C ARG A 16 -23.93 23.19 14.62
N ARG A 17 -23.34 24.30 14.14
CA ARG A 17 -22.19 24.26 13.22
C ARG A 17 -20.96 23.59 13.83
N ILE A 18 -20.65 23.89 15.10
CA ILE A 18 -19.54 23.25 15.82
C ILE A 18 -19.79 21.75 15.96
N LEU A 19 -21.01 21.36 16.35
CA LEU A 19 -21.36 19.95 16.49
C LEU A 19 -21.26 19.21 15.14
N THR A 20 -21.74 19.83 14.06
CA THR A 20 -21.64 19.24 12.71
C THR A 20 -20.19 19.11 12.26
N ALA A 21 -19.35 20.12 12.50
CA ALA A 21 -17.92 20.07 12.19
C ALA A 21 -17.21 18.97 12.99
N PHE A 22 -17.53 18.84 14.28
CA PHE A 22 -16.95 17.83 15.15
C PHE A 22 -17.34 16.41 14.73
N VAL A 23 -18.62 16.19 14.42
CA VAL A 23 -19.11 14.91 13.89
C VAL A 23 -18.48 14.58 12.54
N ALA A 24 -18.35 15.56 11.65
CA ALA A 24 -17.68 15.37 10.36
C ALA A 24 -16.19 15.00 10.55
N LEU A 25 -15.49 15.65 11.49
CA LEU A 25 -14.10 15.33 11.81
C LEU A 25 -13.96 13.92 12.37
N LEU A 26 -14.84 13.53 13.30
CA LEU A 26 -14.87 12.18 13.86
C LEU A 26 -15.16 11.13 12.79
N ALA A 27 -16.09 11.41 11.87
CA ALA A 27 -16.40 10.51 10.77
C ALA A 27 -15.19 10.32 9.82
N LEU A 28 -14.44 11.39 9.52
CA LEU A 28 -13.20 11.31 8.73
C LEU A 28 -12.12 10.49 9.44
N GLN A 29 -11.94 10.71 10.75
CA GLN A 29 -10.97 9.96 11.56
C GLN A 29 -11.37 8.49 11.73
N ALA A 30 -12.66 8.19 11.86
CA ALA A 30 -13.13 6.81 11.90
C ALA A 30 -12.98 6.13 10.53
N GLY A 31 -13.20 6.86 9.44
CA GLY A 31 -13.00 6.37 8.08
C GLY A 31 -11.55 5.98 7.77
N SER A 32 -10.56 6.66 8.36
CA SER A 32 -9.14 6.32 8.17
C SER A 32 -8.75 5.00 8.84
N LEU A 33 -9.50 4.52 9.84
CA LEU A 33 -9.28 3.21 10.46
C LEU A 33 -9.71 2.05 9.56
N VAL A 34 -10.60 2.31 8.59
CA VAL A 34 -11.09 1.31 7.62
C VAL A 34 -10.41 1.47 6.26
N ALA A 35 -9.64 2.54 6.07
CA ALA A 35 -8.79 2.66 4.91
C ALA A 35 -7.81 1.48 4.93
N PRO A 36 -7.76 0.66 3.86
CA PRO A 36 -6.75 -0.37 3.75
C PRO A 36 -5.40 0.30 3.96
N ALA A 37 -4.65 -0.15 4.97
CA ALA A 37 -3.22 0.13 4.97
C ALA A 37 -2.71 -0.59 3.73
N TYR A 38 -2.52 0.16 2.65
CA TYR A 38 -1.72 -0.29 1.52
C TYR A 38 -0.31 -0.47 2.07
N ALA A 39 -0.09 -1.62 2.70
CA ALA A 39 1.23 -2.10 3.03
C ALA A 39 1.81 -2.55 1.70
N CYS A 40 2.34 -1.60 0.93
CA CYS A 40 3.35 -1.95 -0.04
C CYS A 40 4.43 -2.67 0.79
N GLY A 41 4.66 -3.95 0.51
CA GLY A 41 5.55 -4.80 1.29
C GLY A 41 6.98 -4.25 1.35
N CYS A 42 7.30 -3.19 0.60
CA CYS A 42 8.60 -2.54 0.52
C CYS A 42 9.14 -1.98 1.83
N GLY A 43 8.39 -2.00 2.93
CA GLY A 43 8.86 -1.43 4.19
C GLY A 43 9.15 0.07 4.05
N ALA A 44 10.00 0.60 4.93
CA ALA A 44 10.43 2.00 4.84
C ALA A 44 11.86 2.09 4.32
N MET A 45 12.04 2.79 3.20
CA MET A 45 13.36 3.12 2.65
C MET A 45 13.74 4.54 3.09
N VAL A 46 14.83 4.66 3.85
CA VAL A 46 15.28 5.91 4.46
C VAL A 46 16.63 6.29 3.84
N PRO A 47 16.70 7.35 3.02
CA PRO A 47 17.95 7.80 2.43
C PRO A 47 18.84 8.52 3.47
N ASP A 48 20.13 8.60 3.20
CA ASP A 48 21.05 9.41 3.99
C ASP A 48 20.86 10.93 3.75
N GLY A 49 20.85 11.70 4.85
CA GLY A 49 20.72 13.16 4.82
C GLY A 49 19.46 13.67 4.09
N ALA A 50 19.63 14.64 3.19
CA ALA A 50 18.55 15.24 2.41
C ALA A 50 18.42 14.64 1.00
N ARG A 51 18.99 13.46 0.76
CA ARG A 51 18.93 12.77 -0.54
C ARG A 51 17.55 12.17 -0.77
N ARG A 52 17.26 11.84 -2.03
CA ARG A 52 15.99 11.29 -2.47
C ARG A 52 16.17 9.84 -2.93
N ILE A 53 15.20 9.02 -2.59
CA ILE A 53 15.07 7.64 -3.05
C ILE A 53 13.60 7.32 -3.26
N GLY A 54 13.29 6.61 -4.34
CA GLY A 54 11.97 6.12 -4.69
C GLY A 54 12.06 4.67 -5.17
N VAL A 55 10.97 3.93 -4.99
CA VAL A 55 10.84 2.53 -5.46
C VAL A 55 9.93 2.53 -6.68
N ASP A 56 10.47 2.15 -7.84
CA ASP A 56 9.72 2.05 -9.10
C ASP A 56 8.99 0.71 -9.23
N ARG A 57 9.61 -0.34 -8.73
CA ARG A 57 9.08 -1.69 -8.77
C ARG A 57 9.45 -2.44 -7.50
N GLU A 58 8.49 -3.24 -7.05
CA GLU A 58 8.64 -4.17 -5.95
C GLU A 58 8.10 -5.54 -6.40
N GLU A 59 8.89 -6.57 -6.16
CA GLU A 59 8.53 -7.96 -6.39
C GLU A 59 8.87 -8.79 -5.15
N SER A 60 8.00 -9.74 -4.81
CA SER A 60 8.15 -10.57 -3.62
C SER A 60 7.79 -12.02 -3.94
N ALA A 61 8.64 -12.94 -3.49
CA ALA A 61 8.36 -14.37 -3.49
C ALA A 61 8.22 -14.82 -2.04
N VAL A 62 7.07 -15.41 -1.71
CA VAL A 62 6.76 -15.89 -0.36
C VAL A 62 6.67 -17.40 -0.37
N ARG A 63 7.39 -18.04 0.56
CA ARG A 63 7.32 -19.47 0.82
C ARG A 63 6.97 -19.70 2.29
N TRP A 64 5.99 -20.57 2.51
CA TRP A 64 5.61 -21.04 3.84
C TRP A 64 5.72 -22.56 3.89
N ASP A 65 6.39 -23.09 4.92
CA ASP A 65 6.53 -24.54 5.13
C ASP A 65 5.69 -25.10 6.28
N GLY A 66 4.81 -24.28 6.87
CA GLY A 66 4.03 -24.64 8.05
C GLY A 66 4.59 -24.07 9.36
N ARG A 67 5.85 -23.64 9.37
CA ARG A 67 6.52 -23.10 10.56
C ARG A 67 7.31 -21.83 10.28
N THR A 68 7.94 -21.74 9.12
CA THR A 68 8.82 -20.65 8.72
C THR A 68 8.30 -20.01 7.45
N GLU A 69 8.20 -18.67 7.50
CA GLU A 69 7.94 -17.83 6.35
C GLU A 69 9.26 -17.31 5.81
N THR A 70 9.51 -17.55 4.53
CA THR A 70 10.65 -16.99 3.82
C THR A 70 10.12 -16.01 2.79
N ILE A 71 10.58 -14.78 2.87
CA ILE A 71 10.22 -13.70 1.95
C ILE A 71 11.51 -13.26 1.24
N VAL A 72 11.56 -13.43 -0.08
CA VAL A 72 12.61 -12.87 -0.91
C VAL A 72 12.03 -11.67 -1.64
N MET A 73 12.74 -10.54 -1.59
CA MET A 73 12.27 -9.27 -2.15
C MET A 73 13.27 -8.69 -3.13
N ARG A 74 12.76 -8.09 -4.21
CA ARG A 74 13.53 -7.32 -5.20
C ARG A 74 12.90 -5.94 -5.34
N PHE A 75 13.73 -4.90 -5.28
CA PHE A 75 13.32 -3.52 -5.46
C PHE A 75 14.11 -2.90 -6.61
N SER A 76 13.41 -2.26 -7.55
CA SER A 76 14.02 -1.32 -8.48
C SER A 76 13.88 0.07 -7.89
N VAL A 77 15.01 0.71 -7.58
CA VAL A 77 15.06 2.01 -6.91
C VAL A 77 15.65 3.07 -7.82
N HIS A 78 15.16 4.31 -7.72
CA HIS A 78 15.75 5.48 -8.34
C HIS A 78 16.03 6.55 -7.29
N GLY A 79 16.98 7.44 -7.57
CA GLY A 79 17.31 8.52 -6.65
C GLY A 79 18.78 8.94 -6.75
N ASP A 80 19.18 9.82 -5.84
CA ASP A 80 20.56 10.29 -5.70
C ASP A 80 21.23 9.83 -4.39
N ALA A 81 20.53 9.06 -3.57
CA ALA A 81 21.08 8.48 -2.35
C ALA A 81 22.06 7.33 -2.66
N GLU A 82 23.33 7.46 -2.23
CA GLU A 82 24.32 6.38 -2.32
C GLU A 82 24.15 5.32 -1.21
N ARG A 83 23.49 5.71 -0.12
CA ARG A 83 23.22 4.85 1.05
C ARG A 83 21.77 5.05 1.46
N ALA A 84 21.11 3.94 1.78
CA ALA A 84 19.78 3.95 2.34
C ALA A 84 19.66 2.83 3.39
N ALA A 85 18.86 3.08 4.42
CA ALA A 85 18.39 2.05 5.32
C ALA A 85 17.06 1.49 4.83
N TRP A 86 16.89 0.18 4.94
CA TRP A 86 15.62 -0.49 4.68
C TRP A 86 15.09 -1.04 6.00
N ILE A 87 13.85 -0.67 6.34
CA ILE A 87 13.18 -1.06 7.57
C ILE A 87 12.00 -1.95 7.22
N MET A 88 12.06 -3.22 7.63
CA MET A 88 10.99 -4.20 7.45
C MET A 88 10.39 -4.57 8.81
N PRO A 89 9.11 -4.22 9.06
CA PRO A 89 8.39 -4.74 10.22
C PRO A 89 8.19 -6.25 10.11
N VAL A 90 8.58 -6.99 11.14
CA VAL A 90 8.38 -8.44 11.25
C VAL A 90 7.65 -8.77 12.55
N PRO A 91 6.74 -9.76 12.57
CA PRO A 91 5.95 -10.09 13.75
C PRO A 91 6.80 -10.67 14.89
N SER A 92 7.95 -11.27 14.55
CA SER A 92 8.97 -11.74 15.48
C SER A 92 10.34 -11.59 14.82
N ARG A 93 11.43 -11.78 15.57
CA ARG A 93 12.80 -11.64 15.03
C ARG A 93 12.98 -12.53 13.80
N ALA A 94 13.44 -11.94 12.71
CA ALA A 94 13.77 -12.62 11.46
C ALA A 94 15.28 -12.61 11.21
N ASP A 95 15.77 -13.61 10.49
CA ASP A 95 17.12 -13.61 9.92
C ASP A 95 17.08 -12.90 8.55
N VAL A 96 18.10 -12.08 8.28
CA VAL A 96 18.20 -11.31 7.03
C VAL A 96 19.51 -11.66 6.33
N SER A 97 19.41 -11.97 5.05
CA SER A 97 20.54 -12.23 4.16
C SER A 97 20.24 -11.70 2.76
N LEU A 98 21.26 -11.57 1.93
CA LEU A 98 21.07 -11.22 0.52
C LEU A 98 20.43 -12.41 -0.19
N GLY A 99 19.35 -12.14 -0.93
CA GLY A 99 18.67 -13.14 -1.75
C GLY A 99 19.45 -13.51 -3.01
N ASP A 100 19.01 -14.58 -3.66
CA ASP A 100 19.53 -14.98 -4.97
C ASP A 100 19.07 -13.97 -6.05
N PRO A 101 19.99 -13.29 -6.75
CA PRO A 101 19.64 -12.33 -7.78
C PRO A 101 18.90 -12.95 -8.98
N GLU A 102 19.06 -14.26 -9.23
CA GLU A 102 18.47 -14.95 -10.39
C GLU A 102 17.06 -15.48 -10.13
N LEU A 103 16.62 -15.52 -8.87
CA LEU A 103 15.35 -16.14 -8.46
C LEU A 103 14.15 -15.61 -9.27
N PHE A 104 14.03 -14.29 -9.36
CA PHE A 104 12.88 -13.69 -10.04
C PHE A 104 12.94 -13.87 -11.55
N ASP A 105 14.13 -13.90 -12.14
CA ASP A 105 14.30 -14.19 -13.56
C ASP A 105 13.90 -15.64 -13.86
N GLU A 106 14.16 -16.56 -12.92
CA GLU A 106 13.68 -17.94 -13.01
C GLU A 106 12.16 -18.03 -12.87
N ILE A 107 11.56 -17.34 -11.90
CA ILE A 107 10.11 -17.26 -11.74
C ILE A 107 9.46 -16.72 -13.02
N ASP A 108 9.98 -15.63 -13.60
CA ASP A 108 9.49 -15.04 -14.83
C ASP A 108 9.55 -16.05 -16.00
N ARG A 109 10.65 -16.80 -16.12
CA ARG A 109 10.78 -17.87 -17.12
C ARG A 109 9.77 -19.00 -16.91
N LEU A 110 9.59 -19.46 -15.67
CA LEU A 110 8.72 -20.60 -15.35
C LEU A 110 7.23 -20.24 -15.45
N THR A 111 6.89 -18.98 -15.21
CA THR A 111 5.51 -18.46 -15.28
C THR A 111 5.17 -17.85 -16.63
N ALA A 112 6.09 -17.89 -17.59
CA ALA A 112 5.87 -17.39 -18.94
C ALA A 112 4.62 -18.03 -19.57
N PRO A 113 3.75 -17.25 -20.22
CA PRO A 113 2.52 -17.77 -20.78
C PRO A 113 2.78 -18.80 -21.88
N GLU A 114 2.07 -19.92 -21.83
CA GLU A 114 2.12 -20.92 -22.89
C GLU A 114 1.22 -20.50 -24.06
N ARG A 115 1.81 -20.39 -25.26
CA ARG A 115 1.04 -20.14 -26.47
C ARG A 115 0.33 -21.42 -26.88
N ARG A 116 -1.00 -21.39 -26.90
CA ARG A 116 -1.80 -22.52 -27.35
C ARG A 116 -2.76 -22.12 -28.45
N ASP A 117 -2.63 -22.79 -29.59
CA ASP A 117 -3.60 -22.66 -30.67
C ASP A 117 -4.87 -23.44 -30.29
N ARG A 118 -6.02 -22.78 -30.49
CA ARG A 118 -7.35 -23.35 -30.25
C ARG A 118 -8.14 -23.21 -31.53
N PHE A 119 -8.41 -24.35 -32.17
CA PHE A 119 -9.28 -24.38 -33.33
C PHE A 119 -10.72 -24.51 -32.87
N HIS A 120 -11.52 -23.51 -33.18
CA HIS A 120 -12.96 -23.52 -32.95
C HIS A 120 -13.65 -23.55 -34.30
N PHE A 121 -14.55 -24.52 -34.46
CA PHE A 121 -15.37 -24.61 -35.67
C PHE A 121 -16.39 -23.47 -35.70
N TRP A 122 -17.02 -23.16 -34.54
CA TRP A 122 -17.94 -22.04 -34.37
C TRP A 122 -17.34 -20.86 -33.61
N PRO A 123 -17.65 -19.62 -34.01
CA PRO A 123 -17.20 -18.41 -33.35
C PRO A 123 -17.80 -18.28 -31.94
N ARG A 124 -17.01 -17.79 -30.99
CA ARG A 124 -17.45 -17.40 -29.65
C ARG A 124 -17.78 -15.91 -29.59
N GLY A 125 -18.54 -15.53 -28.56
CA GLY A 125 -18.98 -14.15 -28.35
C GLY A 125 -17.85 -13.15 -28.12
N ASP A 126 -16.63 -13.63 -27.86
CA ASP A 126 -15.45 -12.81 -27.55
C ASP A 126 -14.46 -12.76 -28.73
N ASP A 127 -14.84 -13.33 -29.89
CA ASP A 127 -14.00 -13.41 -31.11
C ASP A 127 -14.08 -12.12 -31.98
N TRP A 128 -14.68 -11.04 -31.46
CA TRP A 128 -14.83 -9.72 -32.10
C TRP A 128 -14.63 -8.59 -31.08
#